data_AF-A0A958W1V5-F1
#
_entry.id   AF-A0A958W1V5-F1
#
_cell.length_a   1.000
_cell.length_b   1.000
_cell.length_c   1.000
_cell.angle_alpha   90.00
_cell.angle_beta   90.00
_cell.angle_gamma   90.00
#
_symmetry.space_group_name_H-M   'P 1'
#
loop_
_entity.id
_entity.type
_entity.pdbx_description
1 polymer ?
#
loop_
_entity_poly.entity_id
_entity_poly.type
_entity_poly.pdbx_seq_one_letter_code
_entity_poly.pdbx_strand_id
1 'polypeptide(L)'
;MDWIQIAGHTGALLSSITFVPQVYKVWVSKSARDLSLTMMVIVFISTLVWLIYGVALHLWPVILANGFICLLSVILIYFKLTFKEKK
;
A
#
# COMPACT_ATOMS: atom_id res chain seq x y z
N MET A 1 -19.05 -4.26 -22.12
CA MET A 1 -17.83 -4.31 -21.28
C MET A 1 -17.62 -5.77 -20.92
N ASP A 2 -16.49 -6.36 -21.29
CA ASP A 2 -16.17 -7.74 -20.93
C ASP A 2 -16.05 -7.86 -19.39
N TRP A 3 -16.63 -8.89 -18.78
CA TRP A 3 -16.67 -9.07 -17.32
C TRP A 3 -15.25 -9.20 -16.74
N ILE A 4 -14.29 -9.66 -17.55
CA ILE A 4 -12.87 -9.74 -17.23
C ILE A 4 -12.28 -8.35 -16.97
N GLN A 5 -12.63 -7.35 -17.79
CA GLN A 5 -12.15 -5.97 -17.63
C GLN A 5 -12.73 -5.34 -16.36
N ILE A 6 -14.02 -5.57 -16.09
CA ILE A 6 -14.67 -5.09 -14.86
C ILE A 6 -14.01 -5.71 -13.64
N ALA A 7 -13.77 -7.02 -13.63
CA ALA A 7 -13.09 -7.72 -12.55
C ALA A 7 -11.66 -7.19 -12.34
N GLY A 8 -10.91 -6.96 -13.42
CA GLY A 8 -9.55 -6.42 -13.37
C GLY A 8 -9.49 -5.01 -12.78
N HIS A 9 -10.35 -4.10 -13.22
CA HIS A 9 -10.43 -2.74 -12.68
C HIS A 9 -10.90 -2.73 -11.22
N THR A 10 -11.86 -3.58 -10.87
CA THR A 10 -12.37 -3.70 -9.49
C THR A 10 -11.29 -4.25 -8.57
N GLY A 11 -10.57 -5.30 -8.99
CA GLY A 11 -9.45 -5.86 -8.23
C GLY A 11 -8.32 -4.85 -8.02
N ALA A 12 -7.97 -4.08 -9.05
CA ALA A 12 -6.97 -3.01 -8.93
C ALA A 12 -7.41 -1.92 -7.94
N LEU A 13 -8.67 -1.50 -7.99
CA LEU A 13 -9.24 -0.50 -7.07
C LEU A 13 -9.23 -1.02 -5.62
N LEU A 14 -9.79 -2.21 -5.38
CA LEU A 14 -9.88 -2.81 -4.04
C LEU A 14 -8.49 -3.03 -3.42
N SER A 15 -7.54 -3.53 -4.23
CA SER A 15 -6.15 -3.72 -3.78
C SER A 15 -5.49 -2.39 -3.40
N SER A 16 -5.70 -1.34 -4.21
CA SER A 16 -5.16 0.00 -3.94
C SER A 16 -5.68 0.55 -2.60
N ILE A 17 -6.98 0.45 -2.35
CA ILE A 17 -7.58 1.04 -1.14
C ILE A 17 -7.40 0.19 0.12
N THR A 18 -6.85 -1.04 0.03
CA THR A 18 -6.74 -1.98 1.16
C THR A 18 -6.01 -1.38 2.36
N PHE A 19 -5.00 -0.54 2.13
CA PHE A 19 -4.21 0.08 3.21
C PHE A 19 -4.74 1.47 3.65
N VAL A 20 -5.72 2.04 2.96
CA VAL A 20 -6.27 3.37 3.30
C VAL A 20 -6.90 3.39 4.69
N PRO A 21 -7.74 2.42 5.10
CA PRO A 21 -8.28 2.38 6.46
C PRO A 21 -7.20 2.30 7.53
N GLN A 22 -6.11 1.58 7.25
CA GLN A 22 -4.99 1.43 8.17
C GLN A 22 -4.21 2.74 8.34
N VAL A 23 -3.93 3.44 7.24
CA VAL A 23 -3.31 4.78 7.25
C VAL A 23 -4.18 5.75 8.03
N TYR A 24 -5.49 5.78 7.75
CA TYR A 24 -6.43 6.65 8.43
C TYR A 24 -6.48 6.37 9.95
N LYS A 25 -6.59 5.10 10.34
CA LYS A 25 -6.62 4.69 11.75
C LYS A 25 -5.38 5.16 12.51
N VAL A 26 -4.19 4.94 11.93
CA VAL A 26 -2.92 5.36 12.54
C VAL A 26 -2.82 6.88 12.61
N TRP A 27 -3.22 7.57 11.54
CA TRP A 27 -3.23 9.03 11.50
C TRP A 27 -4.14 9.66 12.58
N VAL A 28 -5.32 9.06 12.83
CA VAL A 28 -6.27 9.55 13.84
C VAL A 28 -5.83 9.19 15.25
N SER A 29 -5.40 7.94 15.48
CA SER A 29 -4.93 7.50 16.80
C SER A 29 -3.59 8.12 17.21
N LYS A 30 -2.84 8.66 16.23
CA LYS A 30 -1.44 9.10 16.37
C LYS A 30 -0.56 8.02 17.01
N SER A 31 -0.87 6.75 16.76
CA SER A 31 -0.14 5.60 17.30
C SER A 31 -0.07 4.46 16.28
N ALA A 32 1.16 3.97 16.06
CA ALA A 32 1.46 2.80 15.24
C ALA A 32 2.12 1.67 16.07
N ARG A 33 1.97 1.69 17.40
CA ARG A 33 2.63 0.75 18.32
C ARG A 33 2.42 -0.71 17.91
N ASP A 34 1.18 -1.09 17.65
CA ASP A 34 0.79 -2.48 17.36
C ASP A 34 1.14 -2.95 15.94
N LEU A 35 1.63 -2.05 15.08
CA LEU A 35 2.04 -2.44 13.73
C LEU A 35 3.51 -2.85 13.70
N SER A 36 3.75 -4.01 13.09
CA SER A 36 5.10 -4.52 12.80
C SER A 36 5.78 -3.69 11.72
N LEU A 37 6.92 -3.07 12.06
CA LEU A 37 7.76 -2.38 11.08
C LEU A 37 8.24 -3.33 9.98
N THR A 38 8.58 -4.57 10.35
CA THR A 38 9.00 -5.62 9.41
C THR A 38 7.93 -5.88 8.35
N MET A 39 6.66 -5.97 8.76
CA MET A 39 5.55 -6.15 7.82
C MET A 39 5.45 -4.99 6.83
N MET A 40 5.54 -3.75 7.31
CA MET A 40 5.50 -2.57 6.43
C MET A 40 6.67 -2.54 5.44
N VAL A 41 7.88 -2.88 5.88
CA VAL A 41 9.07 -2.94 5.02
C VAL A 41 8.95 -4.03 3.95
N ILE A 42 8.43 -5.22 4.32
CA ILE A 42 8.18 -6.29 3.35
C ILE A 42 7.17 -5.82 2.29
N VAL A 43 6.08 -5.16 2.70
CA VAL A 43 5.08 -4.60 1.77
C VAL A 43 5.74 -3.58 0.83
N PHE A 44 6.54 -2.66 1.38
CA PHE A 44 7.26 -1.66 0.58
C PHE A 44 8.17 -2.32 -0.47
N ILE A 45 9.06 -3.23 -0.06
CA ILE A 45 9.97 -3.92 -0.98
C ILE A 45 9.19 -4.72 -2.04
N SER A 46 8.13 -5.43 -1.63
CA SER A 46 7.26 -6.17 -2.54
C SER A 46 6.66 -5.25 -3.62
N THR A 47 6.13 -4.09 -3.24
CA THR A 47 5.58 -3.14 -4.23
C THR A 47 6.63 -2.59 -5.18
N LEU A 48 7.89 -2.41 -4.75
CA LEU A 48 8.97 -1.99 -5.65
C LEU A 48 9.27 -3.07 -6.70
N VAL A 49 9.33 -4.35 -6.29
CA VAL A 49 9.54 -5.47 -7.22
C VAL A 49 8.41 -5.55 -8.23
N TRP A 50 7.15 -5.43 -7.78
CA TRP A 50 5.99 -5.43 -8.67
C TRP A 50 5.93 -4.23 -9.60
N LEU A 51 6.37 -3.05 -9.16
CA LEU A 51 6.46 -1.87 -10.01
C LEU A 51 7.48 -2.06 -11.13
N ILE A 52 8.67 -2.58 -10.80
CA ILE A 52 9.70 -2.88 -11.81
C ILE A 52 9.15 -3.87 -12.83
N TYR A 53 8.54 -4.96 -12.35
CA TYR A 53 7.90 -5.96 -13.22
C TYR A 53 6.77 -5.37 -14.09
N GLY A 54 5.87 -4.59 -13.48
CA GLY A 54 4.73 -4.00 -14.16
C GLY A 54 5.14 -3.00 -15.24
N VAL A 55 6.14 -2.15 -14.97
CA VAL A 55 6.70 -1.22 -15.95
C VAL A 55 7.37 -1.96 -17.10
N ALA A 56 8.17 -3.00 -16.80
CA ALA A 56 8.86 -3.79 -17.82
C ALA A 56 7.90 -4.50 -18.80
N LEU A 57 6.68 -4.83 -18.35
CA LEU A 57 5.65 -5.49 -19.17
C LEU A 57 4.48 -4.57 -19.57
N HIS A 58 4.59 -3.26 -19.33
CA HIS A 58 3.54 -2.27 -19.61
C HIS A 58 2.16 -2.61 -19.01
N LEU A 59 2.13 -3.20 -17.81
CA LEU A 59 0.92 -3.63 -17.11
C LEU A 59 0.32 -2.49 -16.26
N TRP A 60 -0.42 -1.59 -16.89
CA TRP A 60 -1.00 -0.41 -16.24
C TRP A 60 -1.76 -0.67 -14.92
N PRO A 61 -2.65 -1.68 -14.81
CA PRO A 61 -3.35 -1.95 -13.55
C PRO A 61 -2.40 -2.33 -12.41
N VAL A 62 -1.34 -3.09 -12.71
CA VAL A 62 -0.32 -3.52 -11.74
C VAL A 62 0.50 -2.32 -11.29
N ILE A 63 0.89 -1.45 -12.22
CA ILE A 63 1.67 -0.23 -11.94
C ILE A 63 0.87 0.70 -11.02
N LEU A 64 -0.39 0.99 -11.37
CA LEU A 64 -1.24 1.90 -10.59
C LEU A 64 -1.49 1.36 -9.18
N ALA A 65 -1.84 0.08 -9.06
CA ALA A 65 -2.13 -0.52 -7.76
C ALA A 65 -0.89 -0.54 -6.85
N ASN A 66 0.25 -1.02 -7.35
CA ASN A 66 1.47 -1.09 -6.53
C ASN A 66 2.06 0.29 -6.25
N GLY A 67 1.91 1.25 -7.15
CA GLY A 67 2.33 2.64 -6.91
C GLY A 67 1.56 3.26 -5.76
N PHE A 68 0.24 3.07 -5.72
CA PHE A 68 -0.58 3.57 -4.63
C PHE A 68 -0.30 2.86 -3.31
N ILE A 69 -0.17 1.53 -3.30
CA ILE A 69 0.20 0.77 -2.09
C ILE A 69 1.59 1.17 -1.58
N CYS A 70 2.55 1.38 -2.48
CA CYS A 70 3.90 1.86 -2.13
C CYS A 70 3.82 3.19 -1.40
N LEU A 71 3.07 4.17 -1.93
CA LEU A 71 2.84 5.46 -1.27
C LEU A 71 2.25 5.29 0.14
N LEU A 72 1.20 4.48 0.30
CA LEU A 72 0.59 4.24 1.61
C LEU A 72 1.55 3.54 2.58
N SER A 73 2.37 2.61 2.09
CA SER A 73 3.37 1.92 2.91
C SER A 73 4.44 2.88 3.43
N VAL A 74 4.91 3.83 2.61
CA VAL A 74 5.84 4.89 3.02
C VAL A 74 5.21 5.77 4.10
N ILE A 75 3.94 6.14 3.94
CA ILE A 75 3.20 6.93 4.95
C ILE A 75 3.11 6.16 6.29
N LEU A 76 2.80 4.86 6.26
CA LEU A 76 2.73 4.04 7.47
C LEU A 76 4.10 3.90 8.16
N ILE A 77 5.17 3.69 7.38
CA ILE A 77 6.53 3.63 7.91
C ILE A 77 6.90 4.98 8.55
N TYR A 78 6.60 6.09 7.87
CA TYR A 78 6.81 7.43 8.41
C TYR A 78 6.06 7.62 9.75
N PHE A 79 4.79 7.23 9.84
CA PHE A 79 4.03 7.27 11.11
C PHE A 79 4.66 6.39 12.19
N LYS A 80 5.10 5.17 11.85
CA LYS A 80 5.77 4.26 12.79
C LYS A 80 7.05 4.86 13.38
N LEU A 81 7.79 5.64 12.59
CA LEU A 81 9.04 6.26 13.02
C LEU A 81 8.85 7.61 13.74
N THR A 82 7.78 8.35 13.44
CA THR A 82 7.55 9.71 13.98
C THR A 82 6.59 9.78 15.16
N PHE A 83 5.59 8.91 15.20
CA PHE A 83 4.65 8.88 16.31
C PHE A 83 5.35 8.30 17.53
N LYS A 84 5.75 9.20 18.43
CA LYS A 84 6.34 8.85 19.70
C LYS A 84 5.37 7.95 20.45
N GLU A 85 5.79 6.72 20.70
CA GLU A 85 5.07 5.86 21.62
C GLU A 85 5.05 6.57 22.98
N LYS A 86 3.87 6.95 23.47
CA LYS A 86 3.73 7.34 24.88
C LYS A 86 4.15 6.11 25.69
N LYS A 87 5.31 6.19 26.34
CA LYS A 87 5.78 5.18 27.30
C LYS A 87 4.67 4.89 28.30
#